data_AF-A0A7V9J0J8-F1
#
_entry.id   AF-A0A7V9J0J8-F1
#
_cell.length_a   1.000
_cell.length_b   1.000
_cell.length_c   1.000
_cell.angle_alpha   90.00
_cell.angle_beta   90.00
_cell.angle_gamma   90.00
#
_symmetry.space_group_name_H-M   'P 1'
#
loop_
_entity.id
_entity.type
_entity.pdbx_description
1 polymer ?
#
loop_
_entity_poly.entity_id
_entity_poly.type
_entity_poly.pdbx_seq_one_letter_code
_entity_poly.pdbx_strand_id
1 'polypeptide(L)'
;VFRVSRNGTLDHDVIGLEDEVADGRPLLDCVMKGGRRTSPPDDLTSVRERCSKSLEALPERLLALNTNGGGYEVTTSPGLKDLIDRFGSHTPPMGSS
;
A
#
# COMPACT_ATOMS: atom_id res chain seq x y z
N VAL A 1 4.84 2.90 0.04
CA VAL A 1 3.73 2.11 0.61
C VAL A 1 4.31 0.93 1.38
N PHE A 2 3.83 0.72 2.59
CA PHE A 2 4.29 -0.31 3.51
C PHE A 2 3.10 -1.17 3.95
N ARG A 3 3.35 -2.45 4.26
CA ARG A 3 2.34 -3.38 4.76
C ARG A 3 2.64 -3.80 6.17
N VAL A 4 1.71 -3.53 7.07
CA VAL A 4 1.80 -3.94 8.47
C VAL A 4 1.14 -5.31 8.61
N SER A 5 1.81 -6.19 9.35
CA SER A 5 1.29 -7.50 9.70
C SER A 5 1.36 -7.70 11.20
N ARG A 6 0.37 -8.39 11.75
CA ARG A 6 0.30 -8.75 13.18
C ARG A 6 0.08 -10.24 13.28
N ASN A 7 0.98 -10.93 13.97
CA ASN A 7 0.92 -12.39 14.17
C ASN A 7 0.75 -13.20 12.87
N GLY A 8 1.40 -12.76 11.79
CA GLY A 8 1.32 -13.42 10.48
C GLY A 8 0.11 -13.03 9.61
N THR A 9 -0.83 -12.24 10.14
CA THR A 9 -1.98 -11.74 9.38
C THR A 9 -1.75 -10.30 8.91
N LEU A 10 -2.17 -9.97 7.69
CA LEU A 10 -2.14 -8.62 7.15
C LEU A 10 -3.15 -7.72 7.86
N ASP A 11 -2.70 -6.59 8.39
CA ASP A 11 -3.51 -5.71 9.22
C ASP A 11 -4.00 -4.50 8.40
N HIS A 12 -3.07 -3.68 7.91
CA HIS A 12 -3.33 -2.51 7.07
C HIS A 12 -2.10 -2.16 6.22
N ASP A 13 -2.28 -1.28 5.23
CA ASP A 13 -1.17 -0.67 4.49
C ASP A 13 -0.99 0.82 4.88
N VAL A 14 0.25 1.30 4.87
CA VAL A 14 0.61 2.69 5.14
C VAL A 14 1.19 3.31 3.88
N ILE A 15 0.60 4.43 3.43
CA ILE A 15 1.15 5.26 2.35
C ILE A 15 2.04 6.31 3.00
N GLY A 16 3.32 6.31 2.63
CA GLY A 16 4.31 7.30 3.09
C GLY A 16 4.90 8.10 1.95
N LEU A 17 5.69 9.11 2.29
CA LEU A 17 6.51 9.86 1.33
C LEU A 17 7.61 8.97 0.74
N GLU A 18 8.19 9.39 -0.38
CA GLU A 18 9.26 8.64 -1.06
C GLU A 18 10.47 8.39 -0.15
N ASP A 19 10.88 9.42 0.59
CA ASP A 19 12.05 9.39 1.47
C ASP A 19 11.74 8.93 2.91
N GLU A 20 10.51 8.46 3.16
CA GLU A 20 10.05 8.09 4.50
C GLU A 20 10.02 6.57 4.68
N VAL A 21 10.51 6.12 5.83
CA VAL A 21 10.35 4.75 6.29
C VAL A 21 9.18 4.71 7.27
N ALA A 22 8.13 3.98 6.93
CA ALA A 22 7.00 3.73 7.81
C ALA A 22 7.05 2.30 8.36
N ASP A 23 6.20 2.02 9.35
CA ASP A 23 6.08 0.69 9.92
C ASP A 23 5.63 -0.34 8.89
N GLY A 24 6.18 -1.56 9.01
CA GLY A 24 5.85 -2.70 8.16
C GLY A 24 6.84 -2.92 7.02
N ARG A 25 6.49 -3.85 6.12
CA ARG A 25 7.35 -4.22 4.98
C ARG A 25 7.09 -3.30 3.79
N PRO A 26 8.11 -2.79 3.08
CA PRO A 26 7.89 -2.04 1.85
C PRO A 26 7.22 -2.94 0.79
N LEU A 27 6.33 -2.35 -0.01
CA LEU A 27 5.63 -3.06 -1.09
C LEU A 27 6.12 -2.69 -2.49
N LEU A 28 6.81 -1.57 -2.63
CA LEU A 28 7.29 -1.08 -3.93
C LEU A 28 8.77 -1.41 -4.10
N ASP A 29 9.08 -2.06 -5.22
CA ASP A 29 10.43 -2.34 -5.66
C ASP A 29 10.72 -1.61 -6.97
N CYS A 30 11.92 -1.04 -7.10
CA CYS A 30 12.36 -0.41 -8.34
C CYS A 30 12.66 -1.50 -9.39
N VAL A 31 11.72 -1.77 -10.30
CA VAL A 31 11.88 -2.80 -11.36
C VAL A 31 12.53 -2.28 -12.65
N MET A 32 12.62 -0.95 -12.81
CA MET A 32 13.22 -0.30 -13.97
C MET A 32 13.88 1.01 -13.56
N LYS A 33 15.10 1.27 -14.08
CA LYS A 33 15.84 2.51 -13.87
C LYS A 33 16.52 2.92 -15.17
N GLY A 34 16.32 4.16 -15.60
CA GLY A 34 16.89 4.67 -16.87
C GLY A 34 16.45 3.87 -18.10
N GLY A 35 15.20 3.41 -18.15
CA GLY A 35 14.67 2.61 -19.27
C GLY A 35 15.15 1.16 -19.33
N ARG A 36 15.88 0.69 -18.31
CA ARG A 36 16.41 -0.69 -18.23
C ARG A 36 15.89 -1.40 -16.98
N ARG A 37 15.62 -2.70 -17.09
CA ARG A 37 15.24 -3.53 -15.95
C ARG A 37 16.39 -3.56 -14.93
N THR A 38 16.04 -3.47 -13.65
CA THR A 38 16.99 -3.60 -12.53
C THR A 38 17.26 -5.06 -12.17
N SER A 39 16.35 -5.97 -12.54
CA SER A 39 16.46 -7.41 -12.31
C SER A 39 15.66 -8.20 -13.36
N PRO A 40 15.96 -9.49 -13.58
CA PRO A 40 15.10 -10.40 -14.33
C PRO A 40 13.69 -10.46 -13.71
N PRO A 41 12.65 -10.76 -14.50
CA PRO A 41 11.34 -11.05 -13.94
C PRO A 41 11.38 -12.34 -13.10
N ASP A 42 10.56 -12.39 -12.05
CA ASP A 42 10.33 -13.61 -11.30
C ASP A 42 9.80 -14.73 -12.20
N ASP A 43 10.19 -15.98 -11.90
CA ASP A 43 9.58 -17.15 -12.53
C ASP A 43 8.16 -17.39 -12.00
N LEU A 44 7.38 -18.18 -12.75
CA LEU A 44 5.97 -18.44 -12.41
C LEU A 44 5.79 -19.21 -11.09
N THR A 45 6.74 -20.05 -10.68
CA THR A 45 6.65 -20.81 -9.42
C THR A 45 6.79 -19.85 -8.26
N SER A 46 7.80 -18.99 -8.28
CA SER A 46 8.03 -17.94 -7.28
C SER A 46 6.82 -17.00 -7.13
N VAL A 47 6.22 -16.58 -8.25
CA VAL A 47 5.01 -15.74 -8.23
C VAL A 47 3.82 -16.47 -7.60
N ARG A 48 3.61 -17.76 -7.92
CA ARG A 48 2.52 -18.57 -7.35
C ARG A 48 2.69 -18.76 -5.85
N GLU A 49 3.89 -19.09 -5.39
CA GLU A 49 4.18 -19.25 -3.96
C GLU A 49 3.94 -17.95 -3.18
N ARG A 50 4.38 -16.81 -3.73
CA ARG A 50 4.12 -15.50 -3.12
C ARG A 50 2.63 -15.20 -3.05
N CYS A 51 1.86 -15.55 -4.09
CA CYS A 51 0.42 -15.38 -4.12
C CYS A 51 -0.25 -16.22 -3.01
N SER A 52 0.05 -17.52 -2.95
CA SER A 52 -0.51 -18.41 -1.92
C SER A 52 -0.21 -17.92 -0.51
N LYS A 53 1.04 -17.58 -0.20
CA LYS A 53 1.43 -17.02 1.11
C LYS A 53 0.71 -15.71 1.42
N SER A 54 0.48 -14.87 0.41
CA SER A 54 -0.24 -13.61 0.60
C SER A 54 -1.72 -13.83 0.90
N LEU A 55 -2.34 -14.83 0.27
CA LEU A 55 -3.73 -15.23 0.54
C LEU A 55 -3.88 -15.85 1.93
N GLU A 56 -2.95 -16.72 2.33
CA GLU A 56 -2.91 -17.32 3.67
C GLU A 56 -2.79 -16.28 4.78
N ALA A 57 -2.10 -15.17 4.52
CA ALA A 57 -1.94 -14.07 5.46
C ALA A 57 -3.13 -13.10 5.48
N LEU A 58 -4.11 -13.19 4.58
CA LEU A 58 -5.24 -12.26 4.58
C LEU A 58 -6.19 -12.53 5.75
N PRO A 59 -6.76 -11.47 6.36
CA PRO A 59 -7.90 -11.62 7.25
C PRO A 59 -9.06 -12.35 6.56
N GLU A 60 -9.71 -13.28 7.27
CA GLU A 60 -10.81 -14.10 6.74
C GLU A 60 -11.93 -13.27 6.09
N ARG A 61 -12.27 -12.12 6.69
CA ARG A 61 -13.29 -11.20 6.15
C ARG A 61 -12.99 -10.70 4.72
N LEU A 62 -11.71 -10.66 4.34
CA LEU A 62 -11.26 -10.18 3.03
C LEU A 62 -11.07 -11.31 2.01
N LEU A 63 -11.17 -12.57 2.45
CA LEU A 63 -11.25 -13.73 1.55
C LEU A 63 -12.67 -13.93 1.00
N ALA A 64 -13.68 -13.34 1.65
CA ALA A 64 -15.06 -13.41 1.20
C ALA A 64 -15.26 -12.64 -0.11
N LEU A 65 -15.92 -13.28 -1.08
CA LEU A 65 -16.24 -12.65 -2.37
C LEU A 65 -17.32 -11.55 -2.26
N ASN A 66 -18.17 -11.62 -1.23
CA ASN A 66 -19.19 -10.62 -0.95
C ASN A 66 -18.65 -9.60 0.07
N THR A 67 -18.50 -8.34 -0.34
CA THR A 67 -17.80 -7.29 0.42
C THR A 67 -18.69 -6.60 1.45
N ASN A 68 -19.32 -7.37 2.34
CA ASN A 68 -20.17 -6.83 3.40
C ASN A 68 -19.38 -6.37 4.65
N GLY A 69 -18.09 -6.70 4.75
CA GLY A 69 -17.25 -6.56 5.96
C GLY A 69 -16.29 -5.36 6.00
N GLY A 70 -16.53 -4.32 5.17
CA GLY A 70 -15.62 -3.17 5.05
C GLY A 70 -14.34 -3.47 4.27
N GLY A 71 -13.68 -2.44 3.76
CA GLY A 71 -12.44 -2.57 2.99
C GLY A 71 -11.23 -2.98 3.83
N TYR A 72 -10.13 -3.30 3.14
CA TYR A 72 -8.81 -3.37 3.77
C TYR A 72 -8.37 -1.96 4.14
N GLU A 73 -7.83 -1.79 5.34
CA GLU A 73 -7.47 -0.48 5.86
C GLU A 73 -6.21 0.05 5.18
N VAL A 74 -6.25 1.33 4.81
CA VAL A 74 -5.11 2.06 4.26
C VAL A 74 -5.01 3.39 4.99
N THR A 75 -3.85 3.67 5.57
CA THR A 75 -3.57 4.89 6.34
C THR A 75 -2.46 5.69 5.68
N THR A 76 -2.34 6.97 6.05
CA THR A 76 -1.20 7.82 5.66
C THR A 76 -0.20 7.90 6.80
N SER A 77 1.09 7.94 6.46
CA SER A 77 2.16 8.19 7.42
C SER A 77 2.02 9.58 8.07
N PRO A 78 2.68 9.82 9.21
CA PRO A 78 2.73 11.15 9.80
C PRO A 78 3.28 12.21 8.84
N GLY A 79 4.39 11.93 8.14
CA GLY A 79 4.99 12.90 7.21
C GLY A 79 4.07 13.26 6.04
N LEU A 80 3.36 12.27 5.49
CA LEU A 80 2.38 12.52 4.43
C LEU A 80 1.15 13.28 4.96
N LYS A 81 0.70 12.97 6.19
CA LYS A 81 -0.42 13.68 6.81
C LYS A 81 -0.09 15.16 7.02
N ASP A 82 1.08 15.47 7.57
CA ASP A 82 1.54 16.86 7.75
C ASP A 82 1.61 17.61 6.42
N LEU A 83 2.07 16.94 5.37
CA LEU A 83 2.09 17.50 4.02
C LEU A 83 0.68 17.80 3.51
N ILE A 84 -0.27 16.86 3.68
CA ILE A 84 -1.67 17.05 3.31
C ILE A 84 -2.27 18.23 4.08
N ASP A 85 -2.07 18.31 5.39
CA ASP A 85 -2.63 19.38 6.22
C ASP A 85 -2.08 20.76 5.83
N ARG A 86 -0.80 20.83 5.41
CA ARG A 86 -0.17 22.06 4.93
C ARG A 86 -0.77 22.57 3.61
N PHE A 87 -1.28 21.69 2.75
CA PHE A 87 -1.73 22.04 1.39
C PHE A 87 -3.23 21.81 1.15
N GLY A 88 -3.93 21.15 2.07
CA GLY A 88 -5.34 20.78 1.99
C GLY A 88 -6.31 21.95 2.17
N SER A 89 -5.82 23.14 2.51
CA SER A 89 -6.64 24.35 2.64
C SER A 89 -6.89 25.11 1.34
N HIS A 90 -6.58 24.54 0.16
CA HIS A 90 -6.96 25.15 -1.12
C HIS A 90 -8.42 24.82 -1.48
N THR A 91 -9.38 25.50 -0.84
CA THR A 91 -10.74 25.58 -1.36
C THR A 91 -10.69 26.42 -2.65
N PRO A 92 -11.03 25.88 -3.84
CA PRO A 92 -11.11 26.71 -5.04
C PRO A 92 -12.17 27.81 -4.81
N PRO A 93 -11.94 29.05 -5.27
CA PRO A 93 -12.94 30.10 -5.11
C PRO A 93 -14.24 29.66 -5.79
N MET A 94 -15.30 29.49 -5.01
CA MET A 94 -16.66 29.37 -5.53
C MET A 94 -16.94 30.65 -6.32
N GLY A 95 -16.92 30.55 -7.64
CA GLY A 95 -17.23 31.64 -8.54
C GLY A 95 -18.68 32.08 -8.31
N SER A 96 -18.85 33.32 -7.84
CA SER A 96 -20.13 33.98 -7.77
C SER A 96 -20.65 34.28 -9.18
N SER A 97 -21.90 33.93 -9.45
CA SER A 97 -22.76 34.60 -10.43
C SER A 97 -24.19 34.56 -9.91
#